data_AF-T1A6F5-F1
#
_entry.id   AF-T1A6F5-F1
#
_cell.length_a   1.000
_cell.length_b   1.000
_cell.length_c   1.000
_cell.angle_alpha   90.00
_cell.angle_beta   90.00
_cell.angle_gamma   90.00
#
_symmetry.space_group_name_H-M   'P 1'
#
loop_
_entity.id
_entity.type
_entity.pdbx_description
1 polymer ?
#
loop_
_entity_poly.entity_id
_entity_poly.type
_entity_poly.pdbx_seq_one_letter_code
_entity_poly.pdbx_strand_id
1 'polypeptide(L)' 'MEARSAVIGHVQRGGPPTLFDRILSVRLGAKAADLIEEGKFGEVAVLRGEQIGSLPLEEAVSSPRVVDPPWLDLLHTFDA' A
#
# COMPACT_ATOMS: atom_id res chain seq x y z
N MET A 1 25.44 -21.08 -18.84
CA MET A 1 24.30 -20.93 -17.91
C MET A 1 23.04 -21.20 -18.71
N GLU A 2 22.33 -22.30 -18.42
CA GLU A 2 20.96 -22.46 -18.93
C GLU A 2 19.99 -21.79 -17.95
N ALA A 3 19.06 -21.00 -18.47
CA ALA A 3 18.04 -20.32 -17.67
C ALA A 3 16.64 -20.60 -18.23
N ARG A 4 15.63 -20.46 -17.38
CA ARG A 4 14.20 -20.48 -17.75
C ARG A 4 13.58 -19.16 -17.33
N SER A 5 12.78 -18.58 -18.21
CA SER A 5 12.04 -17.34 -17.96
C SER A 5 10.58 -17.65 -17.65
N ALA A 6 9.99 -16.89 -16.75
CA ALA A 6 8.55 -16.90 -16.48
C ALA A 6 8.00 -15.48 -16.42
N VAL A 7 6.80 -15.27 -16.95
CA VAL A 7 6.06 -14.00 -16.89
C VAL A 7 4.72 -14.25 -16.20
N ILE A 8 4.57 -13.74 -14.98
CA ILE A 8 3.41 -14.03 -14.11
C ILE A 8 2.15 -13.23 -14.47
N GLY A 9 2.29 -12.02 -15.02
CA GLY A 9 1.18 -11.23 -15.56
C GLY A 9 0.03 -11.00 -14.58
N HIS A 10 -1.21 -11.24 -15.07
CA HIS A 10 -2.47 -10.94 -14.40
C HIS A 10 -2.74 -11.75 -13.13
N VAL A 11 -2.02 -12.87 -12.93
CA VAL A 11 -2.15 -13.72 -11.74
C VAL A 11 -1.91 -12.92 -10.46
N GLN A 12 -1.05 -11.90 -10.51
CA GLN A 12 -0.74 -11.01 -9.37
C GLN A 12 -1.93 -10.18 -8.87
N ARG A 13 -2.98 -9.98 -9.68
CA ARG A 13 -4.17 -9.21 -9.28
C ARG A 13 -5.33 -10.08 -8.81
N GLY A 14 -5.22 -11.40 -8.97
CA GLY A 14 -6.24 -12.36 -8.59
C GLY A 14 -5.92 -13.09 -7.29
N GLY A 15 -6.83 -13.99 -6.91
CA GLY A 15 -6.69 -14.82 -5.70
C GLY A 15 -7.41 -14.23 -4.48
N PRO A 16 -7.66 -15.05 -3.44
CA PRO A 16 -8.27 -14.57 -2.21
C PRO A 16 -7.34 -13.57 -1.48
N PRO A 17 -7.87 -12.48 -0.90
CA PRO A 17 -7.07 -11.55 -0.12
C PRO A 17 -6.48 -12.23 1.11
N THR A 18 -5.27 -11.83 1.49
CA THR A 18 -4.58 -12.33 2.69
C THR A 18 -5.29 -11.86 3.97
N LEU A 19 -4.92 -12.42 5.13
CA LEU A 19 -5.44 -11.93 6.41
C LEU A 19 -5.14 -10.44 6.61
N PHE A 20 -3.93 -10.00 6.24
CA PHE A 20 -3.52 -8.61 6.33
C PHE A 20 -4.43 -7.71 5.48
N ASP A 21 -4.66 -8.07 4.21
CA ASP A 21 -5.51 -7.29 3.30
C ASP A 21 -6.94 -7.15 3.83
N ARG A 22 -7.49 -8.23 4.42
CA ARG A 22 -8.83 -8.22 5.00
C ARG A 22 -8.93 -7.27 6.19
N ILE A 23 -7.97 -7.35 7.13
CA ILE A 23 -7.94 -6.47 8.30
C ILE A 23 -7.72 -5.03 7.88
N LEU A 24 -6.79 -4.78 6.95
CA LEU A 24 -6.51 -3.45 6.43
C LEU A 24 -7.75 -2.83 5.75
N SER A 25 -8.46 -3.61 4.93
CA SER A 25 -9.68 -3.17 4.25
C SER A 25 -10.77 -2.75 5.24
N VAL A 26 -11.01 -3.55 6.29
CA VAL A 26 -11.99 -3.21 7.33
C VAL A 26 -11.59 -1.93 8.07
N ARG A 27 -10.31 -1.81 8.45
CA ARG A 27 -9.80 -0.63 9.17
C ARG A 27 -9.91 0.65 8.34
N LEU A 28 -9.54 0.60 7.07
CA LEU A 28 -9.64 1.75 6.15
C LEU A 28 -11.11 2.10 5.87
N GLY A 29 -11.97 1.09 5.67
CA GLY A 29 -13.40 1.29 5.47
C GLY A 29 -14.09 1.93 6.67
N ALA A 30 -13.76 1.48 7.89
CA ALA A 30 -14.25 2.09 9.12
C ALA A 30 -13.80 3.56 9.22
N LYS A 31 -12.52 3.85 9.00
CA LYS A 31 -12.03 5.24 9.02
C LYS A 31 -12.70 6.12 7.96
N ALA A 32 -12.96 5.58 6.78
CA ALA A 32 -13.68 6.32 5.74
C ALA A 32 -15.12 6.66 6.17
N ALA A 33 -15.80 5.76 6.88
CA ALA A 33 -17.12 6.06 7.47
C ALA A 33 -17.03 7.17 8.52
N ASP A 34 -16.04 7.13 9.42
CA ASP A 34 -15.81 8.19 10.42
C ASP A 34 -15.60 9.55 9.74
N LEU A 35 -14.81 9.61 8.65
CA LEU A 35 -14.57 10.86 7.91
C LEU A 35 -15.85 11.44 7.31
N ILE A 36 -16.77 10.59 6.84
CA ILE A 36 -18.06 11.03 6.33
C ILE A 36 -18.91 11.60 7.47
N GLU A 37 -18.97 10.92 8.62
CA GLU A 37 -19.69 11.40 9.81
C GLU A 37 -19.14 12.75 10.31
N GLU A 38 -17.83 12.92 10.29
CA GLU A 38 -17.14 14.17 10.66
C GLU A 38 -17.26 15.28 9.60
N GLY A 39 -17.85 15.00 8.43
CA GLY A 39 -17.97 15.96 7.32
C GLY A 39 -16.64 16.30 6.62
N LYS A 40 -15.61 15.48 6.81
CA LYS A 40 -14.26 15.66 6.24
C LYS A 40 -14.14 15.11 4.83
N PHE A 41 -14.89 15.72 3.91
CA PHE A 41 -14.81 15.39 2.50
C PHE A 41 -13.50 15.87 1.87
N GLY A 42 -13.05 15.16 0.82
CA GLY A 42 -11.76 15.46 0.18
C GLY A 42 -10.55 14.91 0.94
N GLU A 43 -10.76 14.12 1.99
CA GLU A 43 -9.71 13.34 2.66
C GLU A 43 -9.75 11.86 2.25
N VAL A 44 -8.60 11.20 2.37
CA VAL A 44 -8.44 9.76 2.14
C VAL A 44 -7.96 9.07 3.40
N ALA A 45 -8.57 7.93 3.74
CA ALA A 45 -8.10 7.07 4.83
C ALA A 45 -6.80 6.37 4.43
N VAL A 46 -5.81 6.33 5.33
CA VAL A 46 -4.49 5.74 5.07
C VAL A 46 -3.96 4.95 6.24
N LEU A 47 -3.05 4.03 5.94
CA LEU A 47 -2.16 3.41 6.91
C LEU A 47 -0.81 4.16 6.89
N ARG A 48 -0.41 4.73 8.04
CA ARG A 48 0.93 5.29 8.27
C ARG A 48 1.60 4.52 9.40
N GLY A 49 2.63 3.74 9.05
CA GLY A 49 3.19 2.74 9.97
C GLY A 49 2.13 1.72 10.35
N GLU A 50 1.77 1.67 11.63
CA GLU A 50 0.74 0.77 12.16
C GLU A 50 -0.62 1.46 12.35
N GLN A 51 -0.66 2.78 12.18
CA GLN A 51 -1.79 3.62 12.56
C GLN A 51 -2.67 3.98 11.35
N ILE A 52 -3.98 3.99 11.58
CA ILE A 52 -4.96 4.41 10.59
C ILE A 52 -5.26 5.88 10.81
N GLY A 53 -5.11 6.68 9.77
CA GLY A 53 -5.36 8.10 9.80
C GLY A 53 -6.00 8.58 8.50
N SER A 54 -5.92 9.88 8.27
CA SER A 54 -6.37 10.50 7.03
C SER A 54 -5.43 11.64 6.62
N LEU A 55 -5.51 12.03 5.36
CA LEU A 55 -4.87 13.22 4.82
C LEU A 55 -5.70 13.78 3.65
N PRO A 56 -5.50 15.04 3.26
CA PRO A 56 -6.10 15.59 2.06
C PRO A 56 -5.77 14.75 0.82
N LEU A 57 -6.76 14.54 -0.05
CA LEU A 57 -6.60 13.80 -1.30
C LEU A 57 -5.53 14.44 -2.20
N GLU A 58 -5.47 15.77 -2.23
CA GLU A 58 -4.46 16.51 -2.99
C GLU A 58 -3.04 16.20 -2.51
N GLU A 59 -2.82 16.10 -1.20
CA GLU A 59 -1.53 15.71 -0.64
C GLU A 59 -1.20 14.25 -1.01
N ALA A 60 -2.19 13.35 -0.96
CA ALA A 60 -1.99 11.93 -1.25
C ALA A 60 -1.52 11.64 -2.68
N VAL A 61 -1.88 12.51 -3.64
CA VAL A 61 -1.52 12.37 -5.06
C VAL A 61 -0.41 13.32 -5.51
N SER A 62 0.12 14.13 -4.59
CA SER A 62 1.07 15.21 -4.89
C SER A 62 2.40 14.74 -5.46
N SER A 63 2.81 13.51 -5.15
CA SER A 63 4.08 12.95 -5.60
C SER A 63 4.03 11.43 -5.73
N PRO A 64 4.85 10.84 -6.62
CA PRO A 64 4.97 9.38 -6.72
C PRO A 64 5.57 8.78 -5.45
N ARG A 65 5.03 7.64 -5.01
CA ARG A 65 5.64 6.85 -3.93
C ARG A 65 6.87 6.12 -4.47
N VAL A 66 8.03 6.40 -3.88
CA VAL A 66 9.28 5.70 -4.16
C VAL A 66 9.60 4.68 -3.06
N VAL A 67 10.49 3.75 -3.37
CA VAL A 67 11.04 2.81 -2.38
C VAL A 67 12.14 3.53 -1.60
N ASP A 68 12.12 3.45 -0.28
CA ASP A 68 13.11 4.14 0.55
C ASP A 68 14.52 3.54 0.32
N PRO A 69 15.59 4.38 0.33
CA PRO A 69 16.96 3.92 0.08
C PRO A 69 17.42 2.72 0.92
N PRO A 70 17.09 2.59 2.22
CA PRO A 70 17.51 1.42 3.00
C PRO A 70 16.99 0.08 2.44
N TRP A 71 15.80 0.08 1.82
CA TRP A 71 15.26 -1.12 1.18
C TRP A 71 15.96 -1.42 -0.14
N LEU A 72 16.42 -0.39 -0.86
CA LEU A 72 17.23 -0.56 -2.07
C LEU A 72 18.62 -1.08 -1.70
N ASP A 73 19.24 -0.53 -0.67
CA ASP A 73 20.54 -0.97 -0.17
C ASP A 73 20.49 -2.44 0.28
N LEU A 74 19.37 -2.86 0.90
CA LEU A 74 19.16 -4.25 1.30
C LEU A 74 19.30 -5.24 0.14
N LEU A 75 18.88 -4.86 -1.08
CA LEU A 75 18.99 -5.73 -2.26
C LEU A 75 20.44 -6.13 -2.55
N HIS A 76 21.39 -5.25 -2.24
CA HIS A 76 22.82 -5.44 -2.51
C HIS A 76 23.58 -6.13 -1.38
N THR A 77 22.90 -6.47 -0.27
CA THR A 77 23.54 -7.05 0.92
C THR A 77 24.25 -8.37 0.64
N PHE A 78 23.76 -9.13 -0.35
CA PHE A 78 24.29 -10.44 -0.71
C PHE A 78 24.92 -10.47 -2.10
N ASP A 79 25.16 -9.30 -2.71
CA ASP A 79 25.92 -9.23 -3.94
C ASP A 79 27.39 -9.59 -3.62
N ALA A 80 27.89 -10.62 -4.31
CA ALA A 80 29.26 -11.14 -4.15
C ALA A 80 30.29 -10.29 -4.89
#